data_AF-A0A5B7URM4-F1
#
_entry.id   AF-A0A5B7URM4-F1
#
_cell.length_a   1.000
_cell.length_b   1.000
_cell.length_c   1.000
_cell.angle_alpha   90.00
_cell.angle_beta   90.00
_cell.angle_gamma   90.00
#
_symmetry.space_group_name_H-M   'P 1'
#
loop_
_entity.id
_entity.type
_entity.pdbx_description
1 polymer ?
#
loop_
_entity_poly.entity_id
_entity_poly.type
_entity_poly.pdbx_seq_one_letter_code
_entity_poly.pdbx_strand_id
1 'polypeptide(L)'
;MERYPRHAALDWHLPLFHLDQGQLRVIDSPGWDECMTSRTLYLFGSAAPPLFDVAKVIETAQADGWDVCLGLTPTAAHWLRESIDGLAVLTGHPVRSKYKLPGEPDAWPPADAILFAPATFNSINSWALGLTQNFVVGVVAEGIGKGIPTVTMPCVNAAYAQHRQLDRSVTELREQGVTVLYGEGGFVPNPPGSGKPTAYPWEAALAAAKHRAEGRDERQ
;
A
#
# COMPACT_ATOMS: atom_id res chain seq x y z
N MET A 1 -21.96 -45.38 -19.24
CA MET A 1 -22.67 -44.08 -19.30
C MET A 1 -22.30 -43.32 -18.05
N GLU A 2 -21.62 -42.19 -18.05
CA GLU A 2 -20.95 -41.40 -19.08
C GLU A 2 -20.01 -40.45 -18.32
N ARG A 3 -18.76 -40.35 -18.76
CA ARG A 3 -17.79 -39.40 -18.23
C ARG A 3 -18.07 -38.06 -18.90
N TYR A 4 -18.16 -36.96 -18.16
CA TYR A 4 -18.04 -35.62 -18.73
C TYR A 4 -16.66 -35.05 -18.42
N PRO A 5 -15.83 -34.77 -19.44
CA PRO A 5 -14.53 -34.12 -19.28
C PRO A 5 -14.58 -32.59 -19.47
N ARG A 6 -13.57 -31.96 -18.87
CA ARG A 6 -13.01 -30.59 -19.02
C ARG A 6 -13.55 -29.75 -20.19
N HIS A 7 -13.97 -28.53 -19.87
CA HIS A 7 -14.07 -27.42 -20.82
C HIS A 7 -12.68 -27.11 -21.39
N ALA A 8 -12.43 -27.53 -22.63
CA ALA A 8 -11.44 -26.91 -23.50
C ALA A 8 -12.16 -25.78 -24.24
N ALA A 9 -11.78 -24.53 -23.94
CA ALA A 9 -12.13 -23.41 -24.80
C ALA A 9 -11.33 -23.56 -26.10
N LEU A 10 -12.02 -23.85 -27.20
CA LEU A 10 -11.47 -23.79 -28.54
C LEU A 10 -11.50 -22.32 -28.96
N ASP A 11 -10.33 -21.68 -28.97
CA ASP A 11 -10.13 -20.38 -29.60
C ASP A 11 -10.26 -20.54 -31.12
N TRP A 12 -11.36 -20.07 -31.68
CA TRP A 12 -11.53 -19.90 -33.11
C TRP A 12 -11.09 -18.49 -33.51
N HIS A 13 -9.80 -18.27 -33.74
CA HIS A 13 -9.32 -17.05 -34.40
C HIS A 13 -9.31 -17.24 -35.93
N LEU A 14 -10.43 -16.87 -36.57
CA LEU A 14 -10.41 -16.52 -37.98
C LEU A 14 -10.03 -15.04 -38.10
N PRO A 15 -8.94 -14.67 -38.80
CA PRO A 15 -8.62 -13.27 -39.04
C PRO A 15 -9.73 -12.62 -39.86
N LEU A 16 -10.26 -11.49 -39.37
CA LEU A 16 -11.14 -10.63 -40.13
C LEU A 16 -10.30 -9.91 -41.19
N PHE A 17 -10.63 -10.10 -42.46
CA PHE A 17 -10.00 -9.42 -43.58
C PHE A 17 -10.89 -8.28 -44.05
N HIS A 18 -10.29 -7.14 -44.38
CA HIS A 18 -10.97 -6.05 -45.08
C HIS A 18 -10.32 -5.83 -46.45
N LEU A 19 -11.13 -5.59 -47.47
CA LEU A 19 -10.66 -5.24 -48.81
C LEU A 19 -10.45 -3.74 -48.88
N ASP A 20 -9.20 -3.30 -48.97
CA ASP A 20 -8.84 -1.92 -49.32
C ASP A 20 -8.11 -1.93 -50.67
N GLN A 21 -8.62 -1.15 -51.63
CA GLN A 21 -8.08 -1.02 -53.00
C GLN A 21 -7.68 -2.34 -53.69
N GLY A 22 -8.47 -3.41 -53.51
CA GLY A 22 -8.26 -4.68 -54.21
C GLY A 22 -7.12 -5.55 -53.69
N GLN A 23 -6.55 -5.25 -52.52
CA GLN A 23 -5.53 -6.07 -51.88
C GLN A 23 -6.00 -6.55 -50.49
N LEU A 24 -5.89 -7.86 -50.24
CA LEU A 24 -6.21 -8.48 -48.94
C LEU A 24 -5.17 -8.02 -47.90
N ARG A 25 -5.61 -7.30 -46.86
CA ARG A 25 -4.77 -6.94 -45.70
C ARG A 25 -5.35 -7.56 -44.43
N VAL A 26 -4.47 -8.07 -43.58
CA VAL A 26 -4.80 -8.52 -42.22
C VAL A 26 -5.09 -7.26 -41.41
N ILE A 27 -6.21 -7.23 -40.67
CA ILE A 27 -6.44 -6.20 -39.67
C ILE A 27 -5.42 -6.45 -38.56
N ASP A 28 -4.48 -5.53 -38.36
CA ASP A 28 -3.67 -5.53 -37.13
C ASP A 28 -4.65 -5.45 -35.97
N SER A 29 -4.80 -6.55 -35.24
CA SER A 29 -5.50 -6.56 -33.97
C SER A 29 -4.92 -5.43 -33.13
N PRO A 30 -5.73 -4.58 -32.47
CA PRO A 30 -5.19 -3.71 -31.44
C PRO A 30 -4.41 -4.63 -30.50
N GLY A 31 -3.12 -4.33 -30.32
CA GLY A 31 -2.24 -5.12 -29.48
C GLY A 31 -2.99 -5.36 -28.18
N TRP A 32 -3.17 -6.64 -27.82
CA TRP A 32 -3.59 -7.01 -26.49
C TRP A 32 -2.74 -6.16 -25.56
N ASP A 33 -3.39 -5.23 -24.85
CA ASP A 33 -2.73 -4.36 -23.89
C ASP A 33 -1.70 -5.21 -23.17
N GLU A 34 -0.43 -4.79 -23.20
CA GLU A 34 0.52 -5.26 -22.19
C GLU A 34 -0.25 -5.16 -20.88
N CYS A 35 -0.59 -6.31 -20.31
CA CYS A 35 -1.27 -6.38 -19.04
C CYS A 35 -0.23 -5.84 -18.06
N MET A 36 -0.16 -4.50 -17.93
CA MET A 36 0.74 -3.83 -17.03
C MET A 36 0.33 -4.35 -15.68
N THR A 37 1.12 -5.29 -15.16
CA THR A 37 0.89 -5.87 -13.86
C THR A 37 0.94 -4.72 -12.87
N SER A 38 -0.23 -4.33 -12.37
CA SER A 38 -0.38 -3.24 -11.43
C SER A 38 0.52 -3.53 -10.23
N ARG A 39 1.41 -2.59 -9.90
CA ARG A 39 2.30 -2.75 -8.73
C ARG A 39 1.44 -2.77 -7.47
N THR A 40 1.78 -3.62 -6.52
CA THR A 40 1.02 -3.76 -5.27
C THR A 40 1.57 -2.80 -4.19
N LEU A 41 0.73 -1.88 -3.72
CA LEU A 41 0.99 -1.03 -2.57
C LEU A 41 0.30 -1.56 -1.33
N TYR A 42 1.08 -1.91 -0.32
CA TYR A 42 0.56 -2.09 1.02
C TYR A 42 0.42 -0.72 1.69
N LEU A 43 -0.81 -0.21 1.75
CA LEU A 43 -1.14 1.04 2.43
C LEU A 43 -1.54 0.73 3.87
N PHE A 44 -0.67 1.05 4.83
CA PHE A 44 -0.89 0.78 6.25
C PHE A 44 -1.20 2.05 7.02
N GLY A 45 -2.15 1.96 7.95
CA GLY A 45 -2.60 3.07 8.78
C GLY A 45 -2.69 2.72 10.27
N SER A 46 -2.29 3.67 11.12
CA SER A 46 -2.51 3.60 12.57
C SER A 46 -3.50 4.68 13.03
N ALA A 47 -4.00 4.56 14.26
CA ALA A 47 -5.10 5.38 14.78
C ALA A 47 -4.67 6.84 15.01
N ALA A 48 -4.71 7.63 13.94
CA ALA A 48 -4.53 9.07 13.96
C ALA A 48 -5.54 9.75 13.04
N PRO A 49 -5.97 10.99 13.33
CA PRO A 49 -7.04 11.66 12.59
C PRO A 49 -6.92 11.69 11.05
N PRO A 50 -5.73 11.84 10.43
CA PRO A 50 -5.60 11.84 8.96
C PRO A 50 -6.09 10.55 8.29
N LEU A 51 -6.22 9.46 9.05
CA LEU A 51 -6.72 8.19 8.54
C LEU A 51 -8.17 8.26 8.05
N PHE A 52 -8.97 9.23 8.52
CA PHE A 52 -10.35 9.40 8.02
C PHE A 52 -10.40 9.79 6.54
N ASP A 53 -9.30 10.27 5.96
CA ASP A 53 -9.19 10.59 4.53
C ASP A 53 -8.72 9.38 3.68
N VAL A 54 -8.55 8.19 4.26
CA VAL A 54 -7.89 7.04 3.60
C VAL A 54 -8.56 6.60 2.30
N ALA A 55 -9.89 6.74 2.17
CA ALA A 55 -10.59 6.40 0.92
C ALA A 55 -10.08 7.26 -0.25
N LYS A 56 -9.96 8.58 -0.05
CA LYS A 56 -9.41 9.50 -1.05
C LYS A 56 -7.95 9.16 -1.38
N VAL A 57 -7.16 8.77 -0.37
CA VAL A 57 -5.75 8.39 -0.55
C VAL A 57 -5.64 7.12 -1.40
N ILE A 58 -6.52 6.14 -1.18
CA ILE A 58 -6.60 4.91 -1.98
C ILE A 58 -6.93 5.25 -3.43
N GLU A 59 -7.95 6.10 -3.67
CA GLU A 59 -8.32 6.54 -5.02
C GLU A 59 -7.16 7.24 -5.74
N THR A 60 -6.43 8.13 -5.04
CA THR A 60 -5.24 8.78 -5.59
C THR A 60 -4.14 7.77 -5.92
N ALA A 61 -3.88 6.77 -5.06
CA ALA A 61 -2.90 5.75 -5.35
C ALA A 61 -3.31 4.87 -6.55
N GLN A 62 -4.58 4.47 -6.63
CA GLN A 62 -5.11 3.68 -7.74
C GLN A 62 -5.05 4.45 -9.07
N ALA A 63 -5.35 5.76 -9.06
CA ALA A 63 -5.18 6.63 -10.23
C ALA A 63 -3.72 6.69 -10.72
N ASP A 64 -2.77 6.44 -9.83
CA ASP A 64 -1.33 6.35 -10.11
C ASP A 64 -0.88 4.94 -10.53
N GLY A 65 -1.81 3.99 -10.71
CA GLY A 65 -1.53 2.63 -11.18
C GLY A 65 -1.17 1.62 -10.09
N TRP A 66 -1.50 1.91 -8.82
CA TRP A 66 -1.32 0.97 -7.73
C TRP A 66 -2.51 0.02 -7.55
N ASP A 67 -2.23 -1.26 -7.32
CA ASP A 67 -3.15 -2.18 -6.67
C ASP A 67 -2.97 -2.06 -5.14
N VAL A 68 -4.01 -1.60 -4.43
CA VAL A 68 -3.87 -1.16 -3.03
C VAL A 68 -4.41 -2.20 -2.06
N CYS A 69 -3.57 -2.64 -1.13
CA CYS A 69 -3.94 -3.52 -0.01
C CYS A 69 -3.93 -2.74 1.32
N LEU A 70 -5.10 -2.53 1.93
CA LEU A 70 -5.25 -1.71 3.14
C LEU A 70 -5.05 -2.52 4.43
N GLY A 71 -3.99 -2.19 5.18
CA GLY A 71 -3.73 -2.72 6.52
C GLY A 71 -3.94 -1.68 7.61
N LEU A 72 -4.53 -2.06 8.74
CA LEU A 72 -4.80 -1.14 9.85
C LEU A 72 -4.26 -1.71 11.17
N THR A 73 -3.79 -0.84 12.06
CA THR A 73 -3.65 -1.25 13.46
C THR A 73 -5.03 -1.60 14.04
N PRO A 74 -5.13 -2.45 15.09
CA PRO A 74 -6.43 -2.82 15.66
C PRO A 74 -7.28 -1.62 16.10
N THR A 75 -6.67 -0.59 16.68
CA THR A 75 -7.37 0.64 17.05
C THR A 75 -7.87 1.42 15.83
N ALA A 76 -7.07 1.48 14.76
CA ALA A 76 -7.47 2.13 13.50
C ALA A 76 -8.65 1.41 12.83
N ALA A 77 -8.60 0.07 12.80
CA ALA A 77 -9.71 -0.74 12.30
C ALA A 77 -10.98 -0.52 13.13
N HIS A 78 -10.85 -0.36 14.45
CA HIS A 78 -12.00 -0.04 15.30
C HIS A 78 -12.60 1.35 15.02
N TRP A 79 -11.77 2.36 14.71
CA TRP A 79 -12.25 3.69 14.32
C TRP A 79 -13.01 3.66 13.00
N LEU A 80 -12.55 2.85 12.04
CA LEU A 80 -13.12 2.75 10.70
C LEU A 80 -14.13 1.60 10.54
N ARG A 81 -14.59 0.99 11.64
CA ARG A 81 -15.40 -0.26 11.59
C ARG A 81 -16.63 -0.18 10.67
N GLU A 82 -17.27 0.98 10.61
CA GLU A 82 -18.47 1.20 9.77
C GLU A 82 -18.12 1.40 8.28
N SER A 83 -16.85 1.64 7.97
CA SER A 83 -16.34 1.91 6.61
C SER A 83 -15.52 0.75 6.04
N ILE A 84 -15.24 -0.31 6.83
CA ILE A 84 -14.37 -1.43 6.42
C ILE A 84 -14.88 -2.10 5.14
N ASP A 85 -16.18 -2.39 5.05
CA ASP A 85 -16.73 -3.09 3.88
C ASP A 85 -16.63 -2.21 2.63
N GLY A 86 -16.92 -0.91 2.75
CA GLY A 86 -16.75 0.04 1.66
C GLY A 86 -15.30 0.17 1.20
N LEU A 87 -14.36 0.18 2.15
CA LEU A 87 -12.93 0.20 1.85
C LEU A 87 -12.47 -1.09 1.17
N ALA A 88 -12.99 -2.25 1.58
CA ALA A 88 -12.67 -3.53 0.94
C ALA A 88 -13.20 -3.60 -0.50
N VAL A 89 -14.39 -3.05 -0.75
CA VAL A 89 -14.92 -2.91 -2.12
C VAL A 89 -14.07 -1.95 -2.94
N LEU A 90 -13.68 -0.81 -2.37
CA LEU A 90 -12.84 0.18 -3.05
C LEU A 90 -11.47 -0.39 -3.47
N THR A 91 -10.85 -1.19 -2.60
CA THR A 91 -9.54 -1.80 -2.88
C THR A 91 -9.64 -3.06 -3.73
N GLY A 92 -10.80 -3.73 -3.78
CA GLY A 92 -10.92 -5.09 -4.33
C GLY A 92 -10.27 -6.18 -3.47
N HIS A 93 -9.79 -5.80 -2.27
CA HIS A 93 -9.05 -6.66 -1.34
C HIS A 93 -9.62 -6.53 0.07
N PRO A 94 -9.63 -7.59 0.89
CA PRO A 94 -10.08 -7.47 2.28
C PRO A 94 -9.18 -6.51 3.07
N VAL A 95 -9.78 -5.62 3.85
CA VAL A 95 -9.06 -4.78 4.83
C VAL A 95 -8.59 -5.66 5.98
N ARG A 96 -7.31 -5.58 6.34
CA ARG A 96 -6.74 -6.46 7.39
C ARG A 96 -6.24 -5.68 8.60
N SER A 97 -6.46 -6.25 9.78
CA SER A 97 -5.89 -5.75 11.04
C SER A 97 -5.25 -6.83 11.92
N LYS A 98 -5.33 -8.10 11.47
CA LYS A 98 -4.84 -9.29 12.17
C LYS A 98 -4.14 -10.22 11.20
N TYR A 99 -3.27 -11.06 11.75
CA TYR A 99 -2.72 -12.19 11.01
C TYR A 99 -3.83 -13.18 10.64
N LYS A 100 -3.62 -13.86 9.51
CA LYS A 100 -4.43 -15.02 9.12
C LYS A 100 -4.18 -16.18 10.08
N LEU A 101 -5.10 -17.14 10.10
CA LEU A 101 -4.88 -18.40 10.80
C LEU A 101 -3.97 -19.34 9.97
N PRO A 102 -3.23 -20.26 10.63
CA PRO A 102 -2.48 -21.28 9.91
C PRO A 102 -3.37 -22.07 8.94
N GLY A 103 -2.92 -22.23 7.70
CA GLY A 103 -3.65 -22.95 6.64
C GLY A 103 -4.59 -22.08 5.81
N GLU A 104 -4.87 -20.84 6.21
CA GLU A 104 -5.61 -19.90 5.36
C GLU A 104 -4.73 -19.40 4.22
N PRO A 105 -5.29 -19.20 3.00
CA PRO A 105 -4.55 -18.63 1.89
C PRO A 105 -4.11 -17.19 2.20
N ASP A 106 -3.08 -16.72 1.49
CA ASP A 106 -2.74 -15.30 1.55
C ASP A 106 -3.84 -14.47 0.89
N ALA A 107 -4.25 -13.42 1.61
CA ALA A 107 -5.37 -12.59 1.21
C ALA A 107 -4.96 -11.49 0.21
N TRP A 108 -3.66 -11.22 0.06
CA TRP A 108 -3.12 -10.13 -0.75
C TRP A 108 -1.98 -10.64 -1.64
N PRO A 109 -1.79 -10.07 -2.84
CA PRO A 109 -0.59 -10.27 -3.63
C PRO A 109 0.66 -9.77 -2.91
N PRO A 110 1.88 -10.24 -3.25
CA PRO A 110 3.12 -9.73 -2.69
C PRO A 110 3.28 -8.22 -2.88
N ALA A 111 3.76 -7.51 -1.86
CA ALA A 111 3.95 -6.06 -1.94
C ALA A 111 5.18 -5.68 -2.77
N ASP A 112 5.00 -4.72 -3.69
CA ASP A 112 6.10 -4.03 -4.38
C ASP A 112 6.60 -2.82 -3.60
N ALA A 113 5.73 -2.24 -2.76
CA ALA A 113 6.08 -1.21 -1.80
C ALA A 113 5.14 -1.23 -0.59
N ILE A 114 5.62 -0.69 0.54
CA ILE A 114 4.81 -0.48 1.74
C ILE A 114 4.84 1.00 2.12
N LEU A 115 3.67 1.61 2.30
CA LEU A 115 3.51 2.93 2.90
C LEU A 115 2.80 2.79 4.24
N PHE A 116 3.49 3.05 5.35
CA PHE A 116 2.86 3.14 6.67
C PHE A 116 2.63 4.60 7.07
N ALA A 117 1.43 5.10 6.80
CA ALA A 117 1.00 6.45 7.12
C ALA A 117 -0.52 6.49 7.41
N PRO A 118 -0.98 7.24 8.41
CA PRO A 118 -0.19 7.80 9.50
C PRO A 118 0.39 6.72 10.41
N ALA A 119 1.63 6.89 10.86
CA ALA A 119 2.28 6.06 11.88
C ALA A 119 2.35 6.81 13.22
N THR A 120 1.60 6.34 14.22
CA THR A 120 1.58 6.94 15.57
C THR A 120 2.91 6.74 16.29
N PHE A 121 3.13 7.51 17.36
CA PHE A 121 4.30 7.36 18.25
C PHE A 121 4.50 5.92 18.72
N ASN A 122 3.42 5.22 19.09
CA ASN A 122 3.47 3.82 19.49
C ASN A 122 3.94 2.91 18.34
N SER A 123 3.40 3.09 17.14
CA SER A 123 3.77 2.29 15.97
C SER A 123 5.24 2.49 15.57
N ILE A 124 5.72 3.74 15.53
CA ILE A 124 7.11 4.06 15.20
C ILE A 124 8.08 3.45 16.22
N ASN A 125 7.82 3.62 17.52
CA ASN A 125 8.70 3.08 18.55
C ASN A 125 8.67 1.55 18.62
N SER A 126 7.50 0.94 18.45
CA SER A 126 7.39 -0.53 18.43
C SER A 126 8.19 -1.10 17.27
N TRP A 127 8.07 -0.49 16.09
CA TRP A 127 8.78 -0.95 14.90
C TRP A 127 10.30 -0.82 15.05
N ALA A 128 10.81 0.34 15.46
CA ALA A 128 12.25 0.55 15.66
C ALA A 128 12.86 -0.43 16.69
N LEU A 129 12.06 -0.85 17.69
CA LEU A 129 12.47 -1.82 18.71
C LEU A 129 12.26 -3.29 18.30
N GLY A 130 11.73 -3.56 17.11
CA GLY A 130 11.40 -4.93 16.66
C GLY A 130 10.20 -5.56 17.36
N LEU A 131 9.32 -4.77 17.98
CA LEU A 131 8.13 -5.25 18.68
C LEU A 131 6.95 -5.42 17.73
N THR A 132 6.69 -6.65 17.31
CA THR A 132 5.72 -6.99 16.26
C THR A 132 4.34 -7.41 16.79
N GLN A 133 3.85 -6.74 17.84
CA GLN A 133 2.58 -7.10 18.51
C GLN A 133 1.33 -6.88 17.65
N ASN A 134 1.43 -6.01 16.64
CA ASN A 134 0.33 -5.73 15.71
C ASN A 134 0.74 -6.14 14.29
N PHE A 135 -0.24 -6.63 13.53
CA PHE A 135 -0.04 -7.16 12.19
C PHE A 135 0.74 -6.20 11.28
N VAL A 136 0.31 -4.94 11.19
CA VAL A 136 0.96 -3.97 10.29
C VAL A 136 2.41 -3.66 10.69
N VAL A 137 2.73 -3.54 11.98
CA VAL A 137 4.12 -3.35 12.47
C VAL A 137 4.97 -4.58 12.19
N GLY A 138 4.42 -5.78 12.39
CA GLY A 138 5.15 -7.00 12.07
C GLY A 138 5.47 -7.13 10.58
N VAL A 139 4.53 -6.76 9.70
CA VAL A 139 4.77 -6.78 8.25
C VAL A 139 5.82 -5.76 7.83
N VAL A 140 5.82 -4.52 8.35
CA VAL A 140 6.87 -3.55 8.00
C VAL A 140 8.24 -3.90 8.60
N ALA A 141 8.27 -4.53 9.78
CA ALA A 141 9.52 -5.03 10.36
C ALA A 141 10.12 -6.14 9.50
N GLU A 142 9.31 -7.10 9.05
CA GLU A 142 9.74 -8.16 8.14
C GLU A 142 10.11 -7.60 6.74
N GLY A 143 9.38 -6.57 6.28
CA GLY A 143 9.59 -5.91 4.99
C GLY A 143 11.02 -5.39 4.79
N ILE A 144 11.68 -4.96 5.87
CA ILE A 144 13.09 -4.57 5.87
C ILE A 144 13.98 -5.75 5.43
N GLY A 145 13.82 -6.90 6.09
CA GLY A 145 14.59 -8.12 5.76
C GLY A 145 14.27 -8.70 4.38
N LYS A 146 13.06 -8.45 3.88
CA LYS A 146 12.63 -8.80 2.52
C LYS A 146 13.12 -7.82 1.44
N GLY A 147 13.74 -6.70 1.83
CA GLY A 147 14.15 -5.65 0.90
C GLY A 147 12.97 -4.97 0.20
N ILE A 148 11.78 -4.95 0.82
CA ILE A 148 10.61 -4.28 0.25
C ILE A 148 10.77 -2.76 0.46
N PRO A 149 10.68 -1.94 -0.61
CA PRO A 149 10.70 -0.49 -0.50
C PRO A 149 9.65 0.00 0.49
N THR A 150 10.12 0.56 1.61
CA THR A 150 9.24 0.92 2.73
C THR A 150 9.37 2.40 3.07
N VAL A 151 8.22 3.07 3.12
CA VAL A 151 8.07 4.48 3.49
C VAL A 151 7.18 4.59 4.72
N THR A 152 7.49 5.50 5.63
CA THR A 152 6.60 5.85 6.73
C THR A 152 6.55 7.34 6.97
N MET A 153 5.38 7.81 7.38
CA MET A 153 5.18 9.18 7.78
C MET A 153 4.56 9.19 9.19
N PRO A 154 5.31 9.68 10.20
CA PRO A 154 4.78 9.76 11.54
C PRO A 154 3.62 10.75 11.64
N CYS A 155 2.66 10.49 12.53
CA CYS A 155 1.66 11.45 12.96
C CYS A 155 1.68 11.51 14.49
N VAL A 156 2.36 12.53 15.02
CA VAL A 156 2.59 12.72 16.46
C VAL A 156 2.30 14.17 16.85
N ASN A 157 1.97 14.40 18.12
CA ASN A 157 1.87 15.76 18.64
C ASN A 157 3.24 16.27 19.14
N ALA A 158 3.36 17.57 19.37
CA ALA A 158 4.59 18.20 19.80
C ALA A 158 5.09 17.70 21.18
N ALA A 159 4.20 17.23 22.07
CA ALA A 159 4.60 16.65 23.35
C ALA A 159 5.30 15.29 23.16
N TYR A 160 4.78 14.43 22.29
CA TYR A 160 5.47 13.19 21.88
C TYR A 160 6.79 13.49 21.17
N ALA A 161 6.87 14.58 20.40
CA ALA A 161 8.11 15.00 19.75
C ALA A 161 9.22 15.41 20.73
N GLN A 162 8.89 15.81 21.97
CA GLN A 162 9.89 16.05 23.01
C GLN A 162 10.46 14.77 23.63
N HIS A 163 9.82 13.62 23.39
CA HIS A 163 10.26 12.37 23.97
C HIS A 163 11.43 11.78 23.17
N ARG A 164 12.63 11.75 23.76
CA ARG A 164 13.89 11.30 23.11
C ARG A 164 13.81 9.98 22.32
N GLN A 165 12.89 9.08 22.71
CA GLN A 165 12.70 7.82 22.01
C GLN A 165 12.22 8.02 20.58
N LEU A 166 11.43 9.06 20.27
CA LEU A 166 10.97 9.30 18.90
C LEU A 166 12.16 9.53 17.96
N ASP A 167 13.07 10.44 18.33
CA ASP A 167 14.24 10.75 17.50
C ASP A 167 15.16 9.54 17.33
N ARG A 168 15.33 8.75 18.39
CA ARG A 168 16.05 7.47 18.34
C ARG A 168 15.41 6.49 17.37
N SER A 169 14.09 6.30 17.47
CA SER A 169 13.34 5.40 16.60
C SER A 169 13.36 5.86 15.13
N VAL A 170 13.23 7.16 14.88
CA VAL A 170 13.34 7.73 13.53
C VAL A 170 14.73 7.50 12.94
N THR A 171 15.78 7.70 13.74
CA THR A 171 17.16 7.47 13.32
C THR A 171 17.39 6.00 12.99
N GLU A 172 17.00 5.10 13.90
CA GLU A 172 17.11 3.65 13.73
C GLU A 172 16.41 3.17 12.45
N LEU A 173 15.15 3.59 12.22
CA LEU A 173 14.41 3.19 11.02
C LEU A 173 15.09 3.69 9.73
N ARG A 174 15.67 4.90 9.75
CA ARG A 174 16.44 5.43 8.61
C ARG A 174 17.71 4.60 8.35
N GLU A 175 18.43 4.21 9.41
CA GLU A 175 19.61 3.34 9.32
C GLU A 175 19.25 1.94 8.78
N GLN A 176 18.04 1.46 9.07
CA GLN A 176 17.48 0.23 8.52
C GLN A 176 16.97 0.36 7.07
N GLY A 177 17.15 1.54 6.44
CA GLY A 177 16.79 1.76 5.03
C GLY A 177 15.34 2.19 4.78
N VAL A 178 14.57 2.49 5.84
CA VAL A 178 13.21 3.02 5.73
C VAL A 178 13.25 4.50 5.38
N THR A 179 12.42 4.93 4.42
CA THR A 179 12.23 6.36 4.15
C THR A 179 11.26 6.95 5.18
N VAL A 180 11.79 7.72 6.14
CA VAL A 180 10.98 8.34 7.21
C VAL A 180 10.74 9.83 6.94
N LEU A 181 9.51 10.17 6.57
CA LEU A 181 9.06 11.54 6.27
C LEU A 181 8.69 12.29 7.56
N TYR A 182 9.71 12.79 8.27
CA TYR A 182 9.56 13.51 9.53
C TYR A 182 10.51 14.70 9.59
N GLY A 183 9.96 15.90 9.85
CA GLY A 183 10.67 17.17 9.76
C GLY A 183 10.43 17.91 8.44
N GLU A 184 11.43 18.63 7.95
CA GLU A 184 11.38 19.35 6.67
C GLU A 184 11.11 18.36 5.51
N GLY A 185 10.13 18.67 4.66
CA GLY A 185 9.67 17.77 3.58
C GLY A 185 8.81 16.58 4.03
N GLY A 186 8.47 16.48 5.32
CA GLY A 186 7.60 15.45 5.87
C GLY A 186 6.57 16.00 6.86
N PHE A 187 6.13 15.17 7.82
CA PHE A 187 5.19 15.61 8.83
C PHE A 187 5.88 16.47 9.92
N VAL A 188 5.26 17.62 10.23
CA VAL A 188 5.67 18.53 11.31
C VAL A 188 4.65 18.46 12.45
N PRO A 189 5.07 18.12 13.70
CA PRO A 189 4.17 17.99 14.84
C PRO A 189 3.41 19.26 15.19
N ASN A 190 2.10 19.13 15.38
CA ASN A 190 1.25 20.20 15.93
C ASN A 190 1.19 20.11 17.47
N PRO A 191 0.93 21.21 18.21
CA PRO A 191 0.63 21.14 19.64
C PRO A 191 -0.48 20.11 19.96
N PRO A 192 -0.45 19.47 21.15
CA PRO A 192 -1.48 18.51 21.55
C PRO A 192 -2.91 19.07 21.39
N GLY A 193 -3.81 18.28 20.81
CA GLY A 193 -5.20 18.69 20.56
C GLY A 193 -5.42 19.67 19.39
N SER A 194 -4.34 20.17 18.77
CA SER A 194 -4.41 21.14 17.65
C SER A 194 -4.09 20.52 16.29
N GLY A 195 -4.24 19.19 16.16
CA GLY A 195 -4.01 18.50 14.90
C GLY A 195 -4.83 19.13 13.77
N LYS A 196 -4.21 19.31 12.61
CA LYS A 196 -4.87 19.72 11.36
C LYS A 196 -4.86 18.51 10.42
N PRO A 197 -5.83 17.60 10.50
CA PRO A 197 -5.79 16.33 9.76
C PRO A 197 -5.73 16.57 8.25
N THR A 198 -6.42 17.60 7.77
CA THR A 198 -6.46 18.02 6.35
C THR A 198 -5.13 18.56 5.82
N ALA A 199 -4.18 18.89 6.70
CA ALA A 199 -2.83 19.34 6.33
C ALA A 199 -1.81 18.19 6.35
N TYR A 200 -2.25 16.95 6.59
CA TYR A 200 -1.37 15.79 6.56
C TYR A 200 -0.90 15.53 5.12
N PRO A 201 0.43 15.50 4.85
CA PRO A 201 0.95 15.57 3.48
C PRO A 201 0.94 14.21 2.76
N TRP A 202 -0.25 13.65 2.54
CA TRP A 202 -0.45 12.36 1.86
C TRP A 202 0.20 12.26 0.48
N GLU A 203 0.16 13.34 -0.30
CA GLU A 203 0.78 13.39 -1.64
C GLU A 203 2.30 13.14 -1.56
N ALA A 204 2.98 13.73 -0.57
CA ALA A 204 4.41 13.50 -0.37
C ALA A 204 4.71 12.04 0.02
N ALA A 205 3.83 11.43 0.82
CA ALA A 205 3.96 10.03 1.21
C ALA A 205 3.76 9.06 0.05
N LEU A 206 2.75 9.28 -0.80
CA LEU A 206 2.52 8.49 -2.01
C LEU A 206 3.64 8.67 -3.03
N ALA A 207 4.09 9.91 -3.26
CA ALA A 207 5.20 10.21 -4.16
C ALA A 207 6.50 9.52 -3.72
N ALA A 208 6.80 9.53 -2.41
CA ALA A 208 7.95 8.81 -1.87
C ALA A 208 7.84 7.29 -2.07
N ALA A 209 6.65 6.71 -1.86
CA ALA A 209 6.42 5.28 -2.08
C ALA A 209 6.65 4.89 -3.55
N LYS A 210 6.11 5.68 -4.48
CA LYS A 210 6.32 5.54 -5.93
C LYS A 210 7.79 5.59 -6.31
N HIS A 211 8.49 6.63 -5.91
CA HIS A 211 9.91 6.78 -6.20
C HIS A 211 10.76 5.60 -5.68
N ARG A 212 10.43 5.10 -4.48
CA ARG A 212 11.16 3.97 -3.88
C ARG A 212 10.88 2.65 -4.59
N ALA A 213 9.67 2.46 -5.13
CA ALA A 213 9.31 1.29 -5.93
C ALA A 213 10.01 1.30 -7.30
N GLU A 214 10.00 2.44 -7.99
CA GLU A 214 10.69 2.61 -9.29
C GLU A 214 12.19 2.34 -9.18
N GLY A 215 12.86 2.84 -8.13
CA GLY A 215 14.28 2.56 -7.89
C GLY A 215 14.60 1.13 -7.43
N ARG A 216 13.62 0.23 -7.29
CA ARG A 216 13.84 -1.21 -7.08
C ARG A 216 13.81 -1.96 -8.41
N ASP A 217 12.99 -1.51 -9.35
CA ASP A 217 12.88 -2.11 -10.68
C ASP A 217 14.16 -1.89 -11.50
N GLU A 218 14.82 -0.74 -11.33
CA GLU A 218 16.11 -0.44 -11.99
C GLU A 218 17.31 -1.25 -11.48
N ARG A 219 17.18 -1.95 -10.35
CA ARG A 219 18.27 -2.72 -9.70
C ARG A 219 18.14 -4.23 -9.84
N GLN A 220 17.05 -4.72 -10.43
CA GLN A 220 16.84 -6.12 -10.80
C GLN A 220 17.21 -6.34 -12.26
#